data_AF-A0A4R8VGN0-F1
#
_entry.id   AF-A0A4R8VGN0-F1
#
_cell.length_a   1.000
_cell.length_b   1.000
_cell.length_c   1.000
_cell.angle_alpha   90.00
_cell.angle_beta   90.00
_cell.angle_gamma   90.00
#
_symmetry.space_group_name_H-M   'P 1'
#
loop_
_entity.id
_entity.type
_entity.pdbx_description
1 polymer ?
#
loop_
_entity_poly.entity_id
_entity_poly.type
_entity_poly.pdbx_seq_one_letter_code
_entity_poly.pdbx_strand_id
1 'polypeptide(L)'
;MHNLADELRRAADRVASLGDCSAAFDALPEVEVLAGQHSLAEARHLLDVFAVWMAGTVARRSRPELGRAGLAARQGFATPEAMIQHVNGSSRGEAVKLVTSGILIGETDAAEKLAADQAEKRAAELLLNPPNNFDLA
;
A
#
# COMPACT_ATOMS: atom_id res chain seq x y z
N MET A 1 -7.92 -8.87 17.15
CA MET A 1 -7.76 -7.95 16.01
C MET A 1 -6.72 -8.57 15.10
N HIS A 2 -7.10 -8.99 13.89
CA HIS A 2 -6.13 -9.44 12.89
C HIS A 2 -5.58 -8.18 12.22
N ASN A 3 -4.26 -8.07 12.12
CA ASN A 3 -3.66 -7.04 11.28
C ASN A 3 -3.47 -7.60 9.86
N LEU A 4 -3.23 -6.72 8.89
CA LEU A 4 -3.11 -7.09 7.47
C LEU A 4 -2.06 -8.18 7.22
N ALA A 5 -0.99 -8.24 8.01
CA ALA A 5 0.05 -9.26 7.87
C ALA A 5 -0.45 -10.65 8.31
N ASP A 6 -1.25 -10.72 9.36
CA ASP A 6 -1.87 -11.99 9.79
C ASP A 6 -2.93 -12.47 8.80
N GLU A 7 -3.67 -11.54 8.19
CA GLU A 7 -4.61 -11.85 7.11
C GLU A 7 -3.88 -12.38 5.88
N LEU A 8 -2.78 -11.73 5.47
CA LEU A 8 -1.97 -12.17 4.34
C LEU A 8 -1.40 -13.58 4.57
N ARG A 9 -0.85 -13.86 5.75
CA ARG A 9 -0.33 -15.19 6.10
C ARG A 9 -1.41 -16.25 5.99
N ARG A 10 -2.59 -16.00 6.55
CA ARG A 10 -3.70 -16.96 6.49
C ARG A 10 -4.23 -17.17 5.08
N ALA A 11 -4.32 -16.12 4.27
CA ALA A 11 -4.73 -16.24 2.88
C ALA A 11 -3.70 -17.07 2.09
N ALA A 12 -2.41 -16.85 2.33
CA ALA A 12 -1.34 -17.66 1.73
C ALA A 12 -1.40 -19.13 2.19
N ASP A 13 -1.63 -19.40 3.48
CA ASP A 13 -1.79 -20.75 4.01
C ASP A 13 -2.98 -21.48 3.36
N ARG A 14 -4.11 -20.78 3.17
CA ARG A 14 -5.28 -21.33 2.46
C ARG A 14 -4.94 -21.67 1.02
N VAL A 15 -4.26 -20.79 0.29
CA VAL A 15 -3.83 -21.06 -1.09
C VAL A 15 -2.84 -22.23 -1.16
N ALA A 16 -1.87 -22.29 -0.25
CA ALA A 16 -0.89 -23.38 -0.19
C ALA A 16 -1.54 -24.73 0.11
N SER A 17 -2.66 -24.75 0.85
CA SER A 17 -3.40 -25.97 1.17
C SER A 17 -4.13 -26.60 -0.02
N LEU A 18 -4.27 -25.89 -1.16
CA LEU A 18 -4.92 -26.41 -2.37
C LEU A 18 -4.07 -27.45 -3.12
N GLY A 19 -2.74 -27.43 -2.93
CA GLY A 19 -1.81 -28.36 -3.56
C GLY A 19 -0.59 -27.68 -4.19
N ASP A 20 0.38 -28.49 -4.60
CA ASP A 20 1.69 -28.06 -5.13
C ASP A 20 1.91 -28.41 -6.61
N CYS A 21 0.94 -29.06 -7.27
CA CYS A 21 1.01 -29.46 -8.67
C CYS A 21 -0.34 -29.37 -9.39
N SER A 22 -0.33 -29.25 -10.72
CA SER A 22 -1.55 -29.12 -11.54
C SER A 22 -2.55 -30.25 -11.29
N ALA A 23 -2.07 -31.48 -11.15
CA ALA A 23 -2.92 -32.65 -10.93
C ALA A 23 -3.69 -32.59 -9.61
N ALA A 24 -3.15 -31.92 -8.58
CA ALA A 24 -3.87 -31.71 -7.32
C ALA A 24 -5.06 -30.75 -7.53
N PHE A 25 -4.89 -29.69 -8.32
CA PHE A 25 -5.97 -28.76 -8.67
C PHE A 25 -7.04 -29.41 -9.55
N ASP A 26 -6.64 -30.28 -10.48
CA ASP A 26 -7.57 -31.04 -11.34
C ASP A 26 -8.44 -32.03 -10.54
N ALA A 27 -7.96 -32.46 -9.37
CA ALA A 27 -8.67 -33.39 -8.50
C ALA A 27 -9.61 -32.71 -7.48
N LEU A 28 -9.62 -31.37 -7.40
CA LEU A 28 -10.46 -30.63 -6.46
C LEU A 28 -11.95 -30.78 -6.82
N PRO A 29 -12.85 -30.99 -5.83
CA PRO A 29 -14.28 -30.89 -6.07
C PRO A 29 -14.67 -29.44 -6.41
N GLU A 30 -15.76 -29.25 -7.17
CA GLU A 30 -16.21 -27.93 -7.65
C GLU A 30 -16.28 -26.86 -6.55
N VAL A 31 -16.78 -27.23 -5.36
CA VAL A 31 -16.86 -26.32 -4.20
C VAL A 31 -15.49 -25.84 -3.74
N GLU A 32 -14.47 -26.70 -3.78
CA GLU A 32 -13.09 -26.34 -3.41
C GLU A 32 -12.41 -25.53 -4.50
N VAL A 33 -12.73 -25.76 -5.78
CA VAL A 33 -12.26 -24.91 -6.88
C VAL A 33 -12.75 -23.47 -6.69
N LEU A 34 -14.03 -23.26 -6.41
CA LEU A 34 -14.60 -21.93 -6.21
C LEU A 34 -14.07 -21.26 -4.94
N ALA A 35 -13.99 -22.00 -3.82
CA ALA A 35 -13.40 -21.49 -2.58
C ALA A 35 -11.91 -21.15 -2.73
N GLY A 36 -11.18 -21.95 -3.53
CA GLY A 36 -9.80 -21.72 -3.89
C GLY A 36 -9.61 -20.46 -4.72
N GLN A 37 -10.47 -20.21 -5.71
CA GLN A 37 -10.46 -18.96 -6.49
C GLN A 37 -10.66 -17.73 -5.59
N HIS A 38 -11.60 -17.78 -4.65
CA HIS A 38 -11.80 -16.70 -3.69
C HIS A 38 -10.55 -16.48 -2.81
N SER A 39 -9.97 -17.56 -2.29
CA SER A 39 -8.75 -17.48 -1.47
C SER A 39 -7.56 -16.90 -2.23
N LEU A 40 -7.43 -17.24 -3.52
CA LEU A 40 -6.39 -16.70 -4.39
C LEU A 40 -6.60 -15.21 -4.69
N ALA A 41 -7.84 -14.79 -4.93
CA ALA A 41 -8.19 -13.39 -5.13
C ALA A 41 -7.89 -12.56 -3.87
N GLU A 42 -8.24 -13.06 -2.68
CA GLU A 42 -7.93 -12.44 -1.39
C GLU A 42 -6.41 -12.30 -1.18
N ALA A 43 -5.64 -13.38 -1.38
CA ALA A 43 -4.19 -13.35 -1.24
C ALA A 43 -3.53 -12.34 -2.19
N ARG A 44 -3.97 -12.29 -3.46
CA ARG A 44 -3.49 -11.31 -4.44
C ARG A 44 -3.83 -9.89 -4.01
N HIS A 45 -5.06 -9.63 -3.59
CA HIS A 45 -5.46 -8.30 -3.14
C HIS A 45 -4.63 -7.82 -1.94
N LEU A 46 -4.42 -8.70 -0.95
CA LEU A 46 -3.59 -8.39 0.21
C LEU A 46 -2.14 -8.08 -0.21
N LEU A 47 -1.55 -8.89 -1.09
CA LEU A 47 -0.21 -8.61 -1.65
C LEU A 47 -0.15 -7.29 -2.42
N ASP A 48 -1.17 -6.97 -3.19
CA ASP A 48 -1.25 -5.72 -3.95
C ASP A 48 -1.23 -4.50 -3.03
N VAL A 49 -1.88 -4.56 -1.86
CA VAL A 49 -1.81 -3.48 -0.85
C VAL A 49 -0.36 -3.22 -0.43
N PHE A 50 0.39 -4.27 -0.08
CA PHE A 50 1.81 -4.14 0.28
C PHE A 50 2.66 -3.66 -0.91
N ALA A 51 2.36 -4.13 -2.12
CA ALA A 51 3.05 -3.71 -3.34
C ALA A 51 2.85 -2.21 -3.60
N VAL A 52 1.64 -1.68 -3.40
CA VAL A 52 1.33 -0.26 -3.53
C VAL A 52 2.11 0.58 -2.52
N TRP A 53 2.19 0.16 -1.24
CA TRP A 53 2.98 0.87 -0.23
C TRP A 53 4.47 0.88 -0.54
N MET A 54 5.01 -0.25 -1.02
CA MET A 54 6.40 -0.33 -1.44
C MET A 54 6.65 0.55 -2.66
N ALA A 55 5.75 0.55 -3.64
CA ALA A 55 5.84 1.39 -4.82
C ALA A 55 5.83 2.89 -4.47
N GLY A 56 4.94 3.31 -3.56
CA GLY A 56 4.92 4.67 -3.03
C GLY A 56 6.22 5.05 -2.32
N THR A 57 6.82 4.11 -1.57
CA THR A 57 8.14 4.30 -0.94
C THR A 57 9.25 4.46 -1.98
N VAL A 58 9.27 3.60 -3.01
CA VAL A 58 10.23 3.68 -4.11
C VAL A 58 10.09 5.01 -4.85
N ALA A 59 8.87 5.44 -5.15
CA ALA A 59 8.59 6.72 -5.80
C ALA A 59 9.11 7.89 -4.97
N ARG A 60 8.77 7.94 -3.67
CA ARG A 60 9.24 8.98 -2.74
C ARG A 60 10.76 9.02 -2.64
N ARG A 61 11.42 7.87 -2.65
CA ARG A 61 12.89 7.76 -2.62
C ARG A 61 13.56 7.95 -3.97
N SER A 62 12.79 8.09 -5.04
CA SER A 62 13.27 8.30 -6.41
C SER A 62 12.81 9.61 -7.00
N ARG A 63 12.33 10.55 -6.17
CA ARG A 63 11.79 11.81 -6.67
C ARG A 63 12.86 12.61 -7.42
N PRO A 64 12.45 13.43 -8.42
CA PRO A 64 13.39 14.17 -9.26
C PRO A 64 14.36 15.06 -8.48
N GLU A 65 13.96 15.60 -7.33
CA GLU A 65 14.78 16.49 -6.49
C GLU A 65 16.02 15.77 -5.90
N LEU A 66 16.02 14.44 -5.87
CA LEU A 66 17.16 13.64 -5.43
C LEU A 66 18.18 13.39 -6.55
N GLY A 67 17.83 13.66 -7.81
CA GLY A 67 18.70 13.44 -8.96
C GLY A 67 19.37 12.05 -8.96
N ARG A 68 20.70 12.02 -9.07
CA ARG A 68 21.49 10.76 -9.04
C ARG A 68 21.52 10.06 -7.69
N ALA A 69 21.15 10.74 -6.60
CA ALA A 69 21.02 10.12 -5.28
C ALA A 69 19.69 9.36 -5.10
N GLY A 70 18.71 9.58 -5.99
CA GLY A 70 17.43 8.88 -5.98
C GLY A 70 17.58 7.37 -6.15
N LEU A 71 16.72 6.61 -5.49
CA LEU A 71 16.78 5.15 -5.45
C LEU A 71 16.77 4.53 -6.85
N ALA A 72 15.80 4.88 -7.71
CA ALA A 72 15.76 4.37 -9.08
C ALA A 72 17.06 4.69 -9.86
N ALA A 73 17.54 5.94 -9.77
CA ALA A 73 18.74 6.37 -10.47
C ALA A 73 20.01 5.62 -10.01
N ARG A 74 20.15 5.38 -8.70
CA ARG A 74 21.26 4.59 -8.13
C ARG A 74 21.25 3.15 -8.60
N GLN A 75 20.07 2.61 -8.87
CA GLN A 75 19.88 1.26 -9.40
C GLN A 75 19.93 1.21 -10.95
N GLY A 76 20.24 2.32 -11.62
CA GLY A 76 20.38 2.39 -13.07
C GLY A 76 19.08 2.62 -13.85
N PHE A 77 17.97 2.91 -13.18
CA PHE A 77 16.68 3.15 -13.82
C PHE A 77 16.41 4.65 -13.98
N ALA A 78 15.80 5.02 -15.11
CA ALA A 78 15.42 6.40 -15.37
C ALA A 78 14.25 6.88 -14.51
N THR A 79 13.34 5.98 -14.11
CA THR A 79 12.15 6.31 -13.31
C THR A 79 11.84 5.20 -12.30
N PRO A 80 11.11 5.49 -11.20
CA PRO A 80 10.65 4.47 -10.26
C PRO A 80 9.74 3.41 -10.92
N GLU A 81 8.90 3.78 -11.88
CA GLU A 81 8.06 2.84 -12.63
C GLU A 81 8.91 1.87 -13.44
N ALA A 82 9.96 2.34 -14.11
CA ALA A 82 10.87 1.48 -14.86
C ALA A 82 11.61 0.49 -13.94
N MET A 83 12.00 0.93 -12.74
CA MET A 83 12.58 0.06 -11.71
C MET A 83 11.57 -1.01 -11.27
N ILE A 84 10.35 -0.61 -10.92
CA ILE A 84 9.30 -1.53 -10.43
C ILE A 84 8.90 -2.53 -11.52
N GLN A 85 8.72 -2.06 -12.76
CA GLN A 85 8.44 -2.93 -13.90
C GLN A 85 9.51 -4.01 -14.06
N HIS A 86 10.78 -3.63 -13.99
CA HIS A 86 11.90 -4.56 -14.12
C HIS A 86 11.99 -5.54 -12.94
N VAL A 87 11.92 -5.04 -11.71
CA VAL A 87 12.07 -5.86 -10.49
C VAL A 87 10.91 -6.83 -10.32
N ASN A 88 9.67 -6.41 -10.62
CA ASN A 88 8.49 -7.25 -10.44
C ASN A 88 8.21 -8.16 -11.64
N GLY A 89 8.90 -7.96 -12.78
CA GLY A 89 8.56 -8.64 -14.04
C GLY A 89 7.15 -8.30 -14.53
N SER A 90 6.58 -7.16 -14.12
CA SER A 90 5.22 -6.76 -14.42
C SER A 90 5.12 -5.98 -15.72
N SER A 91 3.89 -5.76 -16.19
CA SER A 91 3.67 -4.84 -17.31
C SER A 91 3.97 -3.40 -16.91
N ARG A 92 4.29 -2.57 -17.91
CA ARG A 92 4.43 -1.11 -17.70
C ARG A 92 3.17 -0.51 -17.07
N GLY A 93 1.99 -0.95 -17.50
CA GLY A 93 0.72 -0.44 -16.98
C GLY A 93 0.52 -0.75 -15.50
N GLU A 94 0.89 -1.95 -15.05
CA GLU A 94 0.83 -2.32 -13.63
C GLU A 94 1.83 -1.52 -12.80
N ALA A 95 3.07 -1.37 -13.26
CA ALA A 95 4.08 -0.59 -12.55
C ALA A 95 3.65 0.87 -12.36
N VAL A 96 3.10 1.51 -13.41
CA VAL A 96 2.54 2.86 -13.34
C VAL A 96 1.40 2.92 -12.33
N LYS A 97 0.44 2.00 -12.41
CA LYS A 97 -0.70 1.97 -11.46
C LYS A 97 -0.23 1.85 -10.01
N LEU A 98 0.67 0.93 -9.71
CA LEU A 98 1.20 0.75 -8.35
C LEU A 98 1.88 2.03 -7.83
N VAL A 99 2.70 2.68 -8.67
CA VAL A 99 3.37 3.93 -8.30
C VAL A 99 2.36 5.06 -8.08
N THR A 100 1.43 5.27 -9.01
CA THR A 100 0.42 6.33 -8.87
C THR A 100 -0.44 6.13 -7.64
N SER A 101 -0.96 4.92 -7.40
CA SER A 101 -1.73 4.61 -6.20
C SER A 101 -0.89 4.78 -4.93
N GLY A 102 0.37 4.37 -4.96
CA GLY A 102 1.28 4.48 -3.80
C GLY A 102 1.62 5.93 -3.45
N ILE A 103 1.76 6.80 -4.45
CA ILE A 103 1.91 8.25 -4.25
C ILE A 103 0.64 8.81 -3.63
N LEU A 104 -0.54 8.54 -4.22
CA LEU A 104 -1.81 9.07 -3.75
C LEU A 104 -2.09 8.70 -2.29
N ILE A 105 -1.97 7.41 -1.94
CA ILE A 105 -2.14 6.95 -0.55
C ILE A 105 -1.14 7.65 0.36
N GLY A 106 0.13 7.73 -0.05
CA GLY A 106 1.17 8.39 0.73
C GLY A 106 1.00 9.91 0.88
N GLU A 107 0.23 10.56 0.01
CA GLU A 107 -0.17 11.97 0.11
C GLU A 107 -1.39 12.13 1.01
N THR A 108 -2.37 11.24 0.89
CA THR A 108 -3.55 11.19 1.77
C THR A 108 -3.14 10.99 3.23
N ASP A 109 -2.30 9.99 3.52
CA ASP A 109 -1.81 9.72 4.88
C ASP A 109 -1.07 10.94 5.47
N ALA A 110 -0.29 11.64 4.63
CA ALA A 110 0.43 12.84 5.05
C ALA A 110 -0.52 14.01 5.32
N ALA A 111 -1.56 14.20 4.51
CA ALA A 111 -2.57 15.22 4.69
C ALA A 111 -3.40 14.99 5.96
N GLU A 112 -3.82 13.74 6.20
CA GLU A 112 -4.55 13.36 7.42
C GLU A 112 -3.73 13.60 8.68
N LYS A 113 -2.44 13.22 8.66
CA LYS A 113 -1.53 13.49 9.77
C LYS A 113 -1.38 14.99 10.05
N LEU A 114 -1.20 15.80 9.01
CA LEU A 114 -1.11 17.26 9.15
C LEU A 114 -2.40 17.85 9.75
N ALA A 115 -3.57 17.35 9.35
CA ALA A 115 -4.85 17.79 9.90
C ALA A 115 -4.99 17.43 11.39
N ALA A 116 -4.56 16.22 11.79
CA ALA A 116 -4.54 15.80 13.18
C ALA A 116 -3.60 16.67 14.03
N ASP A 117 -2.37 16.91 13.56
CA ASP A 117 -1.38 17.76 14.24
C ASP A 117 -1.88 19.21 14.38
N GLN A 118 -2.59 19.73 13.37
CA GLN A 118 -3.21 21.06 13.42
C GLN A 118 -4.37 21.12 14.41
N ALA A 119 -5.21 20.08 14.45
CA ALA A 119 -6.32 19.99 15.41
C ALA A 119 -5.81 19.95 16.86
N GLU A 120 -4.74 19.20 17.12
CA GLU A 120 -4.08 19.14 18.43
C GLU A 120 -3.52 20.51 18.84
N LYS A 121 -2.79 21.18 17.94
CA LYS A 121 -2.28 22.54 18.19
C LYS A 121 -3.41 23.53 18.48
N ARG A 122 -4.48 23.49 17.70
CA ARG A 122 -5.64 24.37 17.89
C ARG A 122 -6.35 24.10 19.22
N ALA A 123 -6.46 22.84 19.64
CA ALA A 123 -7.00 22.49 20.95
C ALA A 123 -6.10 23.00 22.09
N ALA A 124 -4.78 22.88 21.96
CA ALA A 124 -3.83 23.41 22.92
C ALA A 124 -3.89 24.96 23.02
N GLU A 125 -4.01 25.65 21.89
CA GLU A 125 -4.20 27.11 21.84
C GLU A 125 -5.49 27.54 22.56
N LEU A 126 -6.60 26.82 22.37
CA LEU A 126 -7.87 27.11 23.03
C LEU A 126 -7.82 26.89 24.55
N LEU A 127 -7.04 25.91 25.01
CA LEU A 127 -6.82 25.68 26.44
C LEU A 127 -5.96 26.79 27.08
N LEU A 128 -5.01 27.35 26.34
CA LEU A 128 -4.12 28.41 26.85
C LEU A 128 -4.77 29.80 26.78
N ASN A 129 -5.59 30.07 25.76
CA ASN A 129 -6.33 31.32 25.57
C ASN A 129 -7.81 31.02 25.31
N PRO A 130 -8.60 30.72 26.34
CA PRO A 130 -10.03 30.50 26.17
C PRO A 130 -10.70 31.79 25.67
N PRO A 131 -11.70 31.70 24.76
CA PRO A 131 -12.43 32.87 24.29
C PRO A 131 -13.08 33.58 25.50
N ASN A 132 -12.78 34.87 25.66
CA ASN A 132 -13.39 35.70 26.70
C ASN A 132 -14.91 35.74 26.49
N ASN A 133 -15.67 35.15 27.41
CA ASN A 133 -17.12 35.12 27.39
C ASN A 133 -17.77 36.46 27.83
N PHE A 134 -17.16 37.60 27.50
CA PHE A 134 -17.59 38.93 27.99
C PHE A 134 -18.19 39.86 26.92
N ASP A 135 -18.33 39.44 25.66
CA ASP A 135 -18.92 40.27 24.59
C ASP A 135 -20.40 39.94 24.27
N LEU A 136 -21.18 39.48 25.25
CA LEU A 136 -22.65 39.30 25.13
C LEU A 136 -23.42 40.16 26.14
N ALA A 137 -23.16 41.47 26.16
CA ALA A 137 -24.01 42.46 26.84
C ALA A 137 -24.66 43.41 25.82
#